data_AF-A0A0Q8F690-F1
#
_entry.id   AF-A0A0Q8F690-F1
#
_cell.length_a   1.000
_cell.length_b   1.000
_cell.length_c   1.000
_cell.angle_alpha   90.00
_cell.angle_beta   90.00
_cell.angle_gamma   90.00
#
_symmetry.space_group_name_H-M   'P 1'
#
loop_
_entity.id
_entity.type
_entity.pdbx_description
1 polymer ?
#
loop_
_entity_poly.entity_id
_entity_poly.type
_entity_poly.pdbx_seq_one_letter_code
_entity_poly.pdbx_strand_id
1 'polypeptide(L)'
;MCRFVTAVLPANAPLPALDALARGYGRQFQRLHNPSVEGQLGAGEAYFLTTLGHCDCDAPLGRARSRKSDVDEDARKLARKGWSAAKVARAIAQKRDSAETTFQARDGEALARWAGFVSAVVASGHVDEFGLLLHHYAGPLHEDVPLRDRRRVKVSAALLEDLRDLDEDVLYLFHA
;
A
#
# COMPACT_ATOMS: atom_id res chain seq x y z
N MET A 1 15.44 0.21 4.73
CA MET A 1 14.04 -0.22 4.89
C MET A 1 13.39 -0.19 3.53
N CYS A 2 12.75 -1.29 3.14
CA CYS A 2 12.08 -1.43 1.85
C CYS A 2 10.60 -1.68 2.10
N ARG A 3 9.73 -0.96 1.41
CA ARG A 3 8.29 -1.21 1.49
C ARG A 3 7.87 -2.27 0.50
N PHE A 4 7.02 -3.18 0.93
CA PHE A 4 6.37 -4.14 0.04
C PHE A 4 4.86 -4.07 0.23
N VAL A 5 4.16 -4.19 -0.90
CA VAL A 5 2.72 -4.38 -0.96
C VAL A 5 2.50 -5.85 -1.25
N THR A 6 2.00 -6.56 -0.27
CA THR A 6 1.75 -8.01 -0.35
C THR A 6 0.27 -8.28 -0.43
N ALA A 7 -0.10 -9.44 -0.96
CA ALA A 7 -1.46 -9.85 -1.19
C ALA A 7 -1.87 -11.02 -0.30
N VAL A 8 -3.15 -11.06 0.06
CA VAL A 8 -3.81 -12.23 0.66
C VAL A 8 -4.95 -12.67 -0.23
N LEU A 9 -5.00 -13.96 -0.54
CA LEU A 9 -6.03 -14.60 -1.37
C LEU A 9 -6.43 -15.93 -0.72
N PRO A 10 -7.60 -16.50 -1.04
CA PRO A 10 -7.89 -17.89 -0.72
C PRO A 10 -6.82 -18.84 -1.28
N ALA A 11 -6.40 -19.82 -0.49
CA ALA A 11 -5.34 -20.78 -0.84
C ALA A 11 -5.73 -21.66 -2.03
N ASN A 12 -7.04 -21.82 -2.29
CA ASN A 12 -7.61 -22.54 -3.42
C ASN A 12 -7.95 -21.63 -4.62
N ALA A 13 -7.60 -20.34 -4.57
CA ALA A 13 -7.87 -19.42 -5.67
C ALA A 13 -7.17 -19.88 -6.97
N PRO A 14 -7.73 -19.60 -8.15
CA PRO A 14 -7.15 -19.99 -9.43
C PRO A 14 -5.94 -19.10 -9.77
N LEU A 15 -4.82 -19.34 -9.08
CA LEU A 15 -3.61 -18.52 -9.15
C LEU A 15 -3.09 -18.28 -10.57
N PRO A 16 -3.09 -19.25 -11.51
CA PRO A 16 -2.65 -18.97 -12.88
C PRO A 16 -3.49 -17.90 -13.59
N ALA A 17 -4.80 -17.89 -13.39
CA ALA A 17 -5.69 -16.89 -13.98
C ALA A 17 -5.50 -15.52 -13.32
N LEU A 18 -5.40 -15.51 -11.99
CA LEU A 18 -5.15 -14.30 -11.21
C LEU A 18 -3.78 -13.69 -11.50
N ASP A 19 -2.73 -14.50 -11.64
CA ASP A 19 -1.38 -14.03 -11.98
C ASP A 19 -1.35 -13.43 -13.38
N ALA A 20 -1.98 -14.09 -14.37
CA ALA A 20 -2.08 -13.55 -15.73
C ALA A 20 -2.73 -12.16 -15.75
N LEU A 21 -3.78 -11.96 -14.95
CA LEU A 21 -4.42 -10.67 -14.76
C LEU A 21 -3.46 -9.68 -14.07
N ALA A 22 -2.82 -10.08 -12.97
CA ALA A 22 -1.86 -9.25 -12.23
C ALA A 22 -0.70 -8.74 -13.13
N ARG A 23 -0.20 -9.59 -14.03
CA ARG A 23 0.88 -9.26 -14.97
C ARG A 23 0.50 -8.11 -15.90
N GLY A 24 -0.75 -8.01 -16.31
CA GLY A 24 -1.28 -6.88 -17.09
C GLY A 24 -1.13 -5.52 -16.38
N TYR A 25 -1.05 -5.54 -15.04
CA TYR A 25 -0.83 -4.37 -14.20
C TYR A 25 0.61 -4.28 -13.66
N GLY A 26 1.54 -5.09 -14.16
CA GLY A 26 2.93 -5.14 -13.70
C GLY A 26 3.07 -5.70 -12.28
N ARG A 27 2.20 -6.64 -11.92
CA ARG A 27 2.18 -7.35 -10.63
C ARG A 27 2.25 -8.86 -10.86
N GLN A 28 2.36 -9.60 -9.77
CA GLN A 28 2.29 -11.05 -9.77
C GLN A 28 1.65 -11.57 -8.47
N PHE A 29 1.48 -12.87 -8.38
CA PHE A 29 1.17 -13.60 -7.16
C PHE A 29 2.19 -14.71 -6.96
N GLN A 30 3.33 -14.34 -6.40
CA GLN A 30 4.33 -15.32 -5.98
C GLN A 30 4.08 -15.68 -4.51
N ARG A 31 3.91 -16.97 -4.19
CA ARG A 31 3.69 -17.40 -2.79
C ARG A 31 4.84 -16.89 -1.91
N LEU A 32 4.49 -16.19 -0.84
CA LEU A 32 5.44 -15.66 0.12
C LEU A 32 5.24 -16.39 1.45
N HIS A 33 6.30 -17.01 1.96
CA HIS A 33 6.30 -17.62 3.27
C HIS A 33 6.73 -16.60 4.32
N ASN A 34 5.82 -16.26 5.22
CA ASN A 34 6.09 -15.45 6.39
C ASN A 34 5.27 -16.03 7.56
N PRO A 35 5.90 -16.81 8.46
CA PRO A 35 5.19 -17.47 9.56
C PRO A 35 4.42 -16.50 10.47
N SER A 36 4.94 -15.29 10.67
CA SER A 36 4.28 -14.27 11.49
C SER A 36 2.96 -13.84 10.86
N VAL A 37 2.98 -13.45 9.58
CA VAL A 37 1.75 -13.06 8.87
C VAL A 37 0.81 -14.25 8.74
N GLU A 38 1.30 -15.40 8.29
CA GLU A 38 0.47 -16.59 8.04
C GLU A 38 -0.22 -17.10 9.31
N GLY A 39 0.39 -16.96 10.49
CA GLY A 39 -0.22 -17.30 11.78
C GLY A 39 -1.37 -16.37 12.20
N GLN A 40 -1.50 -15.21 11.56
CA GLN A 40 -2.55 -14.20 11.82
C GLN A 40 -3.62 -14.16 10.72
N LEU A 41 -3.44 -14.96 9.65
CA LEU A 41 -4.42 -15.07 8.57
C LEU A 41 -5.58 -16.00 8.95
N GLY A 42 -6.70 -15.82 8.28
CA GLY A 42 -7.86 -16.69 8.38
C GLY A 42 -7.58 -18.08 7.82
N ALA A 43 -8.35 -19.07 8.27
CA ALA A 43 -8.24 -20.43 7.77
C ALA A 43 -8.50 -20.46 6.25
N GLY A 44 -7.56 -21.06 5.51
CA GLY A 44 -7.65 -21.15 4.05
C GLY A 44 -7.18 -19.90 3.30
N GLU A 45 -6.60 -18.91 3.97
CA GLU A 45 -5.92 -17.79 3.32
C GLU A 45 -4.45 -18.12 3.02
N ALA A 46 -3.91 -17.47 1.99
CA ALA A 46 -2.52 -17.59 1.57
C ALA A 46 -1.94 -16.20 1.29
N TYR A 47 -0.66 -16.05 1.58
CA TYR A 47 0.11 -14.82 1.46
C TYR A 47 1.02 -14.82 0.21
N PHE A 48 1.07 -13.69 -0.49
CA PHE A 48 1.71 -13.54 -1.79
C PHE A 48 2.50 -12.23 -1.88
N LEU A 49 3.65 -12.30 -2.55
CA LEU A 49 4.39 -11.15 -3.01
C LEU A 49 3.79 -10.65 -4.33
N THR A 50 3.58 -9.33 -4.42
CA THR A 50 3.00 -8.72 -5.64
C THR A 50 4.00 -8.09 -6.60
N THR A 51 5.24 -7.88 -6.15
CA THR A 51 6.28 -7.25 -6.96
C THR A 51 6.91 -8.24 -7.93
N LEU A 52 7.34 -7.75 -9.10
CA LEU A 52 8.05 -8.55 -10.11
C LEU A 52 9.56 -8.68 -9.85
N GLY A 53 10.11 -7.93 -8.90
CA GLY A 53 11.56 -7.92 -8.64
C GLY A 53 11.94 -7.04 -7.45
N HIS A 54 11.87 -5.72 -7.60
CA HIS A 54 12.26 -4.76 -6.55
C HIS A 54 11.14 -4.49 -5.53
N CYS A 55 11.40 -3.59 -4.57
CA CYS A 55 10.44 -3.13 -3.57
C CYS A 55 9.39 -2.18 -4.16
N ASP A 56 8.27 -2.01 -3.45
CA ASP A 56 7.23 -1.00 -3.70
C ASP A 56 7.56 0.35 -3.06
N CYS A 57 8.84 0.66 -2.86
CA CYS A 57 9.26 1.88 -2.18
C CYS A 57 8.68 3.15 -2.83
N ASP A 58 8.54 3.15 -4.16
CA ASP A 58 7.96 4.23 -4.95
C ASP A 58 6.44 4.11 -5.17
N ALA A 59 5.79 3.07 -4.65
CA ALA A 59 4.35 2.90 -4.86
C ALA A 59 3.54 3.99 -4.15
N PRO A 60 2.53 4.61 -4.76
CA PRO A 60 1.79 5.72 -4.16
C PRO A 60 0.81 5.30 -3.04
N LEU A 61 0.75 4.02 -2.70
CA LEU A 61 -0.12 3.46 -1.66
C LEU A 61 0.30 3.91 -0.26
N GLY A 62 -0.67 4.31 0.56
CA GLY A 62 -0.45 4.80 1.94
C GLY A 62 0.34 6.11 2.06
N ARG A 63 0.64 6.78 0.94
CA ARG A 63 1.56 7.91 0.89
C ARG A 63 1.01 9.18 1.57
N ALA A 64 -0.32 9.34 1.65
CA ALA A 64 -0.92 10.48 2.35
C ALA A 64 -0.59 10.48 3.85
N ARG A 65 -0.60 9.30 4.49
CA ARG A 65 -0.26 9.13 5.90
C ARG A 65 1.22 9.43 6.16
N SER A 66 2.12 8.87 5.35
CA SER A 66 3.57 9.11 5.44
C SER A 66 3.93 10.59 5.27
N ARG A 67 3.29 11.31 4.33
CA ARG A 67 3.53 12.75 4.17
C ARG A 67 3.09 13.56 5.38
N LYS A 68 1.98 13.19 6.02
CA LYS A 68 1.51 13.89 7.22
C LYS A 68 2.53 13.77 8.35
N SER A 69 3.08 12.58 8.58
CA SER A 69 4.14 12.40 9.58
C SER A 69 5.41 13.18 9.26
N ASP A 70 5.84 13.20 7.99
CA ASP A 70 7.04 13.92 7.56
C ASP A 70 6.90 15.43 7.76
N VAL A 71 5.73 15.98 7.43
CA VAL A 71 5.41 17.41 7.62
C VAL A 71 5.46 17.79 9.10
N ASP A 72 4.90 16.95 9.98
CA ASP A 72 4.93 17.18 11.42
C ASP A 72 6.36 17.11 11.98
N GLU A 73 7.18 16.20 11.49
CA GLU A 73 8.59 16.07 11.90
C GLU A 73 9.44 17.26 11.41
N ASP A 74 9.26 17.69 10.16
CA ASP A 74 9.93 18.85 9.60
C ASP A 74 9.54 20.14 10.34
N ALA A 75 8.26 20.30 10.68
CA ALA A 75 7.79 21.43 11.47
C ALA A 75 8.46 21.48 12.84
N ARG A 76 8.59 20.33 13.53
CA ARG A 76 9.30 20.21 14.81
C ARG A 76 10.80 20.53 14.66
N LYS A 77 11.45 20.05 13.60
CA LYS A 77 12.87 20.33 13.32
C LYS A 77 13.12 21.82 13.08
N LEU A 78 12.28 22.48 12.29
CA LEU A 78 12.39 23.92 12.02
C LEU A 78 12.12 24.75 13.28
N ALA A 79 11.13 24.37 14.09
CA ALA A 79 10.87 25.01 15.37
C ALA A 79 12.07 24.89 16.33
N ARG A 80 12.70 23.70 16.42
CA ARG A 80 13.94 23.49 17.21
C ARG A 80 15.12 24.35 16.72
N LYS A 81 15.14 24.73 15.44
CA LYS A 81 16.13 25.66 14.87
C LYS A 81 15.82 27.14 15.16
N GLY A 82 14.85 27.43 16.02
CA GLY A 82 14.48 28.79 16.42
C GLY A 82 13.65 29.54 15.37
N TRP A 83 13.05 28.84 14.41
CA TRP A 83 12.19 29.49 13.42
C TRP A 83 10.87 29.91 14.07
N SER A 84 10.40 31.12 13.74
CA SER A 84 9.07 31.57 14.16
C SER A 84 7.99 30.69 13.51
N ALA A 85 6.84 30.55 14.18
CA ALA A 85 5.72 29.75 13.68
C ALA A 85 5.30 30.15 12.26
N ALA A 86 5.32 31.45 11.93
CA ALA A 86 5.02 31.95 10.60
C ALA A 86 6.04 31.49 9.54
N LYS A 87 7.32 31.40 9.90
CA LYS A 87 8.39 30.95 8.99
C LYS A 87 8.33 29.43 8.78
N VAL A 88 8.00 28.67 9.83
CA VAL A 88 7.73 27.23 9.73
C VAL A 88 6.55 26.97 8.80
N ALA A 89 5.40 27.61 9.05
CA ALA A 89 4.19 27.43 8.24
C ALA A 89 4.42 27.74 6.76
N ARG A 90 5.14 28.84 6.46
CA ARG A 90 5.47 29.22 5.07
C ARG A 90 6.37 28.19 4.38
N ALA A 91 7.39 27.69 5.07
CA ALA A 91 8.29 26.68 4.50
C ALA A 91 7.60 25.34 4.25
N ILE A 92 6.71 24.93 5.16
CA ILE A 92 5.88 23.73 4.99
C ILE A 92 4.92 23.90 3.80
N ALA A 93 4.25 25.04 3.67
CA ALA A 93 3.34 25.32 2.57
C ALA A 93 4.07 25.29 1.20
N GLN A 94 5.22 25.95 1.10
CA GLN A 94 5.99 25.97 -0.15
C GLN A 94 6.50 24.57 -0.55
N LYS A 95 6.91 23.76 0.43
CA LYS A 95 7.32 22.37 0.21
C LYS A 95 6.14 21.51 -0.23
N ARG A 96 4.95 21.72 0.35
CA ARG A 96 3.72 21.03 -0.01
C ARG A 96 3.31 21.32 -1.45
N ASP A 97 3.23 22.58 -1.86
CA ASP A 97 2.80 22.96 -3.21
C ASP A 97 3.71 22.35 -4.30
N SER A 98 5.02 22.34 -4.04
CA SER A 98 6.02 21.74 -4.93
C SER A 98 5.90 20.21 -5.01
N ALA A 99 5.63 19.56 -3.87
CA ALA A 99 5.45 18.11 -3.79
C ALA A 99 4.12 17.64 -4.39
N GLU A 100 3.05 18.42 -4.22
CA GLU A 100 1.70 18.14 -4.72
C GLU A 100 1.65 18.19 -6.26
N THR A 101 2.32 19.17 -6.87
CA THR A 101 2.47 19.27 -8.33
C THR A 101 3.22 18.06 -8.91
N THR A 102 4.29 17.62 -8.24
CA THR A 102 5.09 16.46 -8.67
C THR A 102 4.33 15.14 -8.50
N PHE A 103 3.53 15.04 -7.43
CA PHE A 103 2.68 13.87 -7.14
C PHE A 103 1.61 13.66 -8.21
N GLN A 104 0.91 14.73 -8.59
CA GLN A 104 -0.14 14.67 -9.61
C GLN A 104 0.35 14.06 -10.94
N ALA A 105 1.60 14.34 -11.32
CA ALA A 105 2.13 13.92 -12.62
C ALA A 105 2.60 12.45 -12.69
N ARG A 106 3.20 11.90 -11.62
CA ARG A 106 3.81 10.54 -11.64
C ARG A 106 3.07 9.51 -10.80
N ASP A 107 2.65 9.91 -9.61
CA ASP A 107 2.02 9.00 -8.66
C ASP A 107 0.55 8.74 -9.01
N GLY A 108 -0.10 9.67 -9.73
CA GLY A 108 -1.48 9.51 -10.20
C GLY A 108 -1.66 8.30 -11.12
N GLU A 109 -0.77 8.11 -12.10
CA GLU A 109 -0.81 6.97 -13.01
C GLU A 109 -0.51 5.65 -12.28
N ALA A 110 0.51 5.64 -11.42
CA ALA A 110 0.84 4.45 -10.63
C ALA A 110 -0.30 4.06 -9.68
N LEU A 111 -1.01 5.03 -9.09
CA LEU A 111 -2.16 4.80 -8.23
C LEU A 111 -3.36 4.30 -9.03
N ALA A 112 -3.59 4.85 -10.22
CA ALA A 112 -4.61 4.37 -11.15
C ALA A 112 -4.34 2.93 -11.61
N ARG A 113 -3.07 2.56 -11.84
CA ARG A 113 -2.70 1.17 -12.14
C ARG A 113 -2.99 0.23 -10.96
N TRP A 114 -2.74 0.65 -9.73
CA TRP A 114 -3.09 -0.12 -8.54
C TRP A 114 -4.62 -0.27 -8.38
N ALA A 115 -5.37 0.80 -8.57
CA ALA A 115 -6.84 0.75 -8.54
C ALA A 115 -7.39 -0.17 -9.63
N GLY A 116 -6.81 -0.11 -10.84
CA GLY A 116 -7.15 -1.00 -11.94
C GLY A 116 -6.85 -2.46 -11.61
N PHE A 117 -5.70 -2.74 -11.00
CA PHE A 117 -5.33 -4.09 -10.56
C PHE A 117 -6.33 -4.64 -9.53
N VAL A 118 -6.60 -3.90 -8.46
CA VAL A 118 -7.57 -4.30 -7.41
C VAL A 118 -8.96 -4.53 -8.02
N SER A 119 -9.43 -3.58 -8.83
CA SER A 119 -10.73 -3.67 -9.49
C SER A 119 -10.82 -4.87 -10.41
N ALA A 120 -9.76 -5.16 -11.19
CA ALA A 120 -9.75 -6.28 -12.11
C ALA A 120 -9.75 -7.63 -11.38
N VAL A 121 -8.98 -7.77 -10.29
CA VAL A 121 -8.99 -8.99 -9.46
C VAL A 121 -10.38 -9.23 -8.88
N VAL A 122 -10.99 -8.21 -8.26
CA VAL A 122 -12.32 -8.33 -7.65
C VAL A 122 -13.40 -8.58 -8.70
N ALA A 123 -13.38 -7.84 -9.82
CA ALA A 123 -14.35 -7.99 -10.90
C ALA A 123 -14.23 -9.30 -11.68
N SER A 124 -13.10 -10.01 -11.57
CA SER A 124 -12.94 -11.33 -12.20
C SER A 124 -13.88 -12.39 -11.61
N GLY A 125 -14.37 -12.18 -10.38
CA GLY A 125 -15.20 -13.15 -9.67
C GLY A 125 -14.47 -14.42 -9.25
N HIS A 126 -13.15 -14.48 -9.41
CA HIS A 126 -12.34 -15.63 -9.00
C HIS A 126 -12.14 -15.73 -7.49
N VAL A 127 -12.32 -14.61 -6.78
CA VAL A 127 -12.21 -14.51 -5.32
C VAL A 127 -13.30 -13.57 -4.80
N ASP A 128 -13.86 -13.89 -3.63
CA ASP A 128 -14.84 -13.02 -2.96
C ASP A 128 -14.18 -11.76 -2.39
N GLU A 129 -12.94 -11.91 -1.91
CA GLU A 129 -12.15 -10.84 -1.32
C GLU A 129 -10.70 -10.90 -1.79
N PHE A 130 -10.11 -9.73 -2.02
CA PHE A 130 -8.72 -9.55 -2.35
C PHE A 130 -8.01 -8.74 -1.27
N GLY A 131 -7.07 -9.35 -0.56
CA GLY A 131 -6.33 -8.71 0.51
C GLY A 131 -5.08 -7.96 0.02
N LEU A 132 -4.85 -6.75 0.54
CA LEU A 132 -3.57 -6.04 0.44
C LEU A 132 -3.04 -5.66 1.82
N LEU A 133 -1.74 -5.82 2.02
CA LEU A 133 -1.02 -5.44 3.22
C LEU A 133 0.22 -4.62 2.82
N LEU A 134 0.42 -3.47 3.48
CA LEU A 134 1.61 -2.64 3.34
C LEU A 134 2.48 -2.81 4.59
N HIS A 135 3.77 -3.08 4.38
CA HIS A 135 4.75 -3.14 5.47
C HIS A 135 6.12 -2.64 5.04
N HIS A 136 6.81 -1.90 5.92
CA HIS A 136 8.21 -1.53 5.75
C HIS A 136 9.14 -2.55 6.38
N TYR A 137 9.72 -3.37 5.52
CA TYR A 137 10.67 -4.39 5.93
C TYR A 137 12.03 -3.77 6.26
N ALA A 138 12.57 -4.07 7.44
CA ALA A 138 13.89 -3.67 7.87
C ALA A 138 14.96 -4.64 7.36
N GLY A 139 14.59 -5.89 7.10
CA GLY A 139 15.50 -6.93 6.63
C GLY A 139 14.79 -7.95 5.73
N PRO A 140 14.78 -9.24 6.10
CA PRO A 140 14.19 -10.27 5.26
C PRO A 140 12.66 -10.21 5.25
N LEU A 141 12.04 -10.66 4.15
CA LEU A 141 10.58 -10.70 4.00
C LEU A 141 9.84 -11.67 4.95
N HIS A 142 10.57 -12.43 5.75
CA HIS A 142 10.06 -13.34 6.78
C HIS A 142 10.22 -12.78 8.21
N GLU A 143 10.52 -11.48 8.36
CA GLU A 143 10.52 -10.85 9.67
C GLU A 143 9.12 -10.83 10.29
N ASP A 144 9.07 -10.51 11.59
CA ASP A 144 7.83 -10.45 12.34
C ASP A 144 7.01 -9.22 11.94
N VAL A 145 5.80 -9.44 11.45
CA VAL A 145 4.89 -8.38 10.97
C VAL A 145 3.60 -8.46 11.77
N PRO A 146 3.41 -7.59 12.78
CA PRO A 146 2.21 -7.62 13.61
C PRO A 146 1.04 -7.00 12.84
N LEU A 147 0.00 -7.77 12.49
CA LEU A 147 -1.21 -7.23 11.89
C LEU A 147 -1.98 -6.41 12.93
N ARG A 148 -2.13 -5.11 12.66
CA ARG A 148 -2.78 -4.18 13.57
C ARG A 148 -4.30 -4.23 13.48
N ASP A 149 -4.83 -4.48 12.29
CA ASP A 149 -6.26 -4.45 12.00
C ASP A 149 -6.58 -5.20 10.70
N ARG A 150 -7.85 -5.56 10.51
CA ARG A 150 -8.39 -6.15 9.28
C ARG A 150 -9.62 -5.36 8.85
N ARG A 151 -9.57 -4.73 7.67
CA ARG A 151 -10.62 -3.82 7.18
C ARG A 151 -11.19 -4.29 5.87
N ARG A 152 -12.52 -4.39 5.79
CA ARG A 152 -13.23 -4.69 4.54
C ARG A 152 -13.53 -3.38 3.80
N VAL A 153 -13.21 -3.33 2.51
CA VAL A 153 -13.41 -2.15 1.67
C VAL A 153 -14.15 -2.55 0.40
N LYS A 154 -15.26 -1.88 0.15
CA LYS A 154 -16.00 -2.07 -1.10
C LYS A 154 -15.31 -1.33 -2.23
N VAL A 155 -15.04 -2.03 -3.34
CA VAL A 155 -14.53 -1.40 -4.56
C VAL A 155 -15.59 -0.45 -5.12
N SER A 156 -15.24 0.83 -5.15
CA SER A 156 -16.14 1.92 -5.55
C SER A 156 -15.37 3.05 -6.23
N ALA A 157 -16.07 4.14 -6.56
CA ALA A 157 -15.43 5.35 -7.10
C ALA A 157 -14.36 5.95 -6.16
N ALA A 158 -14.42 5.66 -4.86
CA ALA A 158 -13.45 6.13 -3.85
C ALA A 158 -12.16 5.29 -3.78
N LEU A 159 -12.03 4.20 -4.56
CA LEU A 159 -10.91 3.26 -4.44
C LEU A 159 -9.53 3.91 -4.53
N LEU A 160 -9.37 4.95 -5.36
CA LEU A 160 -8.11 5.70 -5.45
C LEU A 160 -7.73 6.38 -4.13
N GLU A 161 -8.71 6.92 -3.43
CA GLU A 161 -8.54 7.57 -2.13
C GLU A 161 -8.25 6.53 -1.06
N ASP A 162 -9.03 5.43 -1.04
CA ASP A 162 -8.80 4.30 -0.13
C ASP A 162 -7.38 3.74 -0.24
N LEU A 163 -6.90 3.54 -1.48
CA LEU A 163 -5.55 3.05 -1.77
C LEU A 163 -4.45 4.05 -1.38
N ARG A 164 -4.73 5.35 -1.48
CA ARG A 164 -3.80 6.40 -1.07
C ARG A 164 -3.65 6.48 0.45
N ASP A 165 -4.70 6.13 1.16
CA ASP A 165 -4.83 6.29 2.61
C ASP A 165 -4.64 4.99 3.40
N LEU A 166 -4.17 3.92 2.74
CA LEU A 166 -3.84 2.65 3.40
C LEU A 166 -2.87 2.87 4.56
N ASP A 167 -3.21 2.26 5.69
CA ASP A 167 -2.38 2.23 6.88
C ASP A 167 -1.40 1.06 6.79
N GLU A 168 -0.18 1.28 7.30
CA GLU A 168 0.81 0.22 7.48
C GLU A 168 0.32 -0.81 8.50
N ASP A 169 0.62 -2.08 8.23
CA ASP A 169 0.26 -3.25 9.03
C ASP A 169 -1.25 -3.50 9.19
N VAL A 170 -2.07 -2.87 8.35
CA VAL A 170 -3.50 -3.14 8.26
C VAL A 170 -3.76 -3.97 7.00
N LEU A 171 -4.45 -5.08 7.17
CA LEU A 171 -4.88 -5.92 6.04
C LEU A 171 -6.21 -5.41 5.50
N TYR A 172 -6.20 -4.89 4.28
CA TYR A 172 -7.39 -4.40 3.58
C TYR A 172 -7.94 -5.46 2.65
N LEU A 173 -9.18 -5.88 2.88
CA LEU A 173 -9.91 -6.90 2.12
C LEU A 173 -10.89 -6.21 1.16
N PHE A 174 -10.52 -6.15 -0.11
CA PHE A 174 -11.33 -5.53 -1.16
C PHE A 174 -12.36 -6.50 -1.72
N HIS A 175 -13.60 -6.05 -1.85
CA HIS A 175 -14.71 -6.85 -2.40
C HIS A 175 -15.60 -6.00 -3.31
N ALA A 176 -16.46 -6.66 -4.10
CA ALA A 176 -17.39 -5.99 -5.03
C ALA A 176 -18.48 -5.16 -4.33
#